data_AF-A0A266NBY1-F1
#
_entry.id   AF-A0A266NBY1-F1
#
_cell.length_a   1.000
_cell.length_b   1.000
_cell.length_c   1.000
_cell.angle_alpha   90.00
_cell.angle_beta   90.00
_cell.angle_gamma   90.00
#
_symmetry.space_group_name_H-M   'P 1'
#
loop_
_entity.id
_entity.type
_entity.pdbx_description
1 polymer ?
#
loop_
_entity_poly.entity_id
_entity_poly.type
_entity_poly.pdbx_seq_one_letter_code
_entity_poly.pdbx_strand_id
1 'polypeptide(L)'
;MSKVECQCCRMMMVPKVITSAPFYVSGVPLGGGDPESSVCPFCLSPKWMLTERQALAAGKANAEFYGIMVLALVNIVAFARLGELGGGIVLTASVTAFFLRSRIISALRQRLRR
;
A
#
# COMPACT_ATOMS: atom_id res chain seq x y z
N MET A 1 -1.96 26.63 -15.61
CA MET A 1 -1.90 25.65 -14.49
C MET A 1 -2.79 26.15 -13.36
N SER A 2 -3.76 25.34 -12.93
CA SER A 2 -4.56 25.64 -11.73
C SER A 2 -3.67 25.51 -10.48
N LYS A 3 -3.72 26.50 -9.58
CA LYS A 3 -3.07 26.39 -8.27
C LYS A 3 -3.87 25.40 -7.42
N VAL A 4 -3.17 24.58 -6.65
CA VAL A 4 -3.75 23.56 -5.75
C VAL A 4 -3.19 23.75 -4.34
N GLU A 5 -3.98 23.41 -3.33
CA GLU A 5 -3.55 23.50 -1.93
C GLU A 5 -2.84 22.21 -1.49
N CYS A 6 -1.67 22.35 -0.85
CA CYS A 6 -0.99 21.22 -0.22
C CYS A 6 -1.74 20.77 1.05
N GLN A 7 -2.11 19.49 1.14
CA GLN A 7 -2.77 18.95 2.35
C GLN A 7 -1.82 18.82 3.56
N CYS A 8 -0.50 18.90 3.36
CA CYS A 8 0.49 18.81 4.45
C CYS A 8 0.78 20.18 5.10
N CYS A 9 1.05 21.22 4.29
CA CYS A 9 1.46 22.54 4.79
C CYS A 9 0.44 23.66 4.53
N ARG A 10 -0.70 23.36 3.90
CA ARG A 10 -1.79 24.30 3.60
C ARG A 10 -1.42 25.47 2.69
N MET A 11 -0.25 25.43 2.07
CA MET A 11 0.20 26.45 1.11
C MET A 11 -0.37 26.19 -0.28
N MET A 12 -0.81 27.25 -0.95
CA MET A 12 -1.20 27.21 -2.36
C MET A 12 0.04 27.10 -3.25
N MET A 13 0.04 26.13 -4.16
CA MET A 13 1.21 25.81 -4.97
C MET A 13 0.84 25.37 -6.39
N VAL A 14 1.86 25.40 -7.26
CA VAL A 14 1.84 24.67 -8.53
C VAL A 14 2.77 23.48 -8.33
N PRO A 15 2.26 22.24 -8.41
CA PRO A 15 3.06 21.07 -8.10
C PRO A 15 4.16 20.90 -9.15
N LYS A 16 5.38 20.64 -8.67
CA LYS A 16 6.50 20.33 -9.56
C LYS A 16 6.48 18.84 -9.86
N VAL A 17 6.42 18.48 -11.13
CA VAL A 17 6.52 17.09 -11.59
C VAL A 17 7.94 16.61 -11.37
N ILE A 18 8.07 15.44 -10.74
CA ILE A 18 9.32 14.69 -10.63
C ILE A 18 9.30 13.67 -11.77
N THR A 19 10.34 13.71 -12.58
CA THR A 19 10.51 12.80 -13.71
C THR A 19 11.43 11.65 -13.35
N SER A 20 11.23 10.51 -14.03
CA SER A 20 12.10 9.34 -13.90
C SER A 20 13.55 9.68 -14.20
N ALA A 21 14.45 9.11 -13.39
CA ALA A 21 15.88 9.24 -13.61
C ALA A 21 16.29 8.42 -14.85
N PRO A 22 17.16 8.94 -15.72
CA PRO A 22 17.69 8.17 -16.83
C PRO A 22 18.62 7.07 -16.33
N PHE A 23 18.60 5.92 -17.01
CA PHE A 23 19.61 4.88 -16.82
C PHE A 23 20.81 5.19 -17.71
N TYR A 24 22.04 5.05 -17.20
CA TYR A 24 23.24 5.31 -18.00
C TYR A 24 23.88 4.01 -18.46
N VAL A 25 24.00 3.81 -19.76
CA VAL A 25 24.74 2.69 -20.37
C VAL A 25 25.91 3.27 -21.14
N SER A 26 27.14 2.96 -20.71
CA SER A 26 28.38 3.49 -21.29
C SER A 26 28.42 5.03 -21.38
N GLY A 27 27.83 5.72 -20.39
CA GLY A 27 27.74 7.19 -20.35
C GLY A 27 26.61 7.78 -21.20
N VAL A 28 25.88 6.96 -21.97
CA VAL A 28 24.70 7.41 -22.73
C VAL A 28 23.45 7.27 -21.84
N PRO A 29 22.70 8.36 -21.58
CA PRO A 29 21.43 8.27 -20.88
C PRO A 29 20.39 7.59 -21.77
N LEU A 30 19.77 6.53 -21.26
CA LEU A 30 18.68 5.78 -21.88
C LEU A 30 17.43 5.87 -20.99
N GLY A 31 16.31 6.25 -21.59
CA GLY A 31 15.05 6.51 -20.87
C GLY A 31 15.13 7.74 -19.96
N GLY A 32 14.16 7.86 -19.05
CA GLY A 32 14.04 9.01 -18.16
C GLY A 32 13.14 10.12 -18.72
N GLY A 33 12.69 11.02 -17.85
CA GLY A 33 11.82 12.14 -18.24
C GLY A 33 10.31 11.84 -18.14
N ASP A 34 9.94 10.59 -17.89
CA ASP A 34 8.54 10.22 -17.68
C ASP A 34 8.05 10.77 -16.33
N PRO A 35 6.82 11.31 -16.24
CA PRO A 35 6.28 11.80 -14.98
C PRO A 35 6.06 10.64 -14.01
N GLU A 36 6.86 10.57 -12.94
CA GLU A 36 6.70 9.55 -11.89
C GLU A 36 5.81 10.03 -10.75
N SER A 37 6.01 11.27 -10.32
CA SER A 37 5.30 11.83 -9.17
C SER A 37 5.33 13.35 -9.18
N SER A 38 4.82 13.97 -8.11
CA SER A 38 4.93 15.40 -7.90
C SER A 38 5.16 15.71 -6.44
N VAL A 39 5.76 16.87 -6.16
CA VAL A 39 6.13 17.28 -4.80
C VAL A 39 5.62 18.68 -4.47
N CYS A 40 5.31 18.90 -3.20
CA CYS A 40 5.10 20.25 -2.69
C CYS A 40 6.44 21.01 -2.61
N PRO A 41 6.60 22.18 -3.24
CA PRO A 41 7.86 22.92 -3.18
C PRO A 41 8.13 23.56 -1.81
N PHE A 42 7.13 23.68 -0.94
CA PHE A 42 7.28 24.30 0.38
C PHE A 42 7.71 23.31 1.46
N CYS A 43 7.05 22.15 1.55
CA CYS A 43 7.36 21.14 2.57
C CYS A 43 8.05 19.90 2.03
N LEU A 44 8.38 19.87 0.72
CA LEU A 44 9.05 18.76 0.03
C LEU A 44 8.36 17.40 0.17
N SER A 45 7.07 17.39 0.53
CA SER A 45 6.29 16.17 0.68
C SER A 45 5.79 15.66 -0.68
N PRO A 46 6.07 14.39 -1.05
CA PRO A 46 5.50 13.76 -2.25
C PRO A 46 4.04 13.33 -2.06
N LYS A 47 3.53 13.33 -0.82
CA LYS A 47 2.15 12.93 -0.49
C LYS A 47 1.20 14.13 -0.35
N TRP A 48 1.57 15.25 -0.94
CA TRP A 48 0.90 16.54 -0.78
C TRP A 48 -0.57 16.56 -1.23
N MET A 49 -0.97 15.64 -2.13
CA MET A 49 -2.36 15.49 -2.60
C MET A 49 -3.21 14.60 -1.68
N LEU A 50 -2.60 13.77 -0.83
CA LEU A 50 -3.35 12.80 -0.02
C LEU A 50 -3.68 13.41 1.34
N THR A 51 -4.96 13.31 1.71
CA THR A 51 -5.33 13.43 3.11
C THR A 51 -4.76 12.25 3.90
N GLU A 52 -4.51 12.44 5.19
CA GLU A 52 -4.03 11.37 6.08
C GLU A 52 -4.94 10.13 6.01
N ARG A 53 -6.26 10.34 5.92
CA ARG A 53 -7.25 9.26 5.75
C ARG A 53 -7.08 8.50 4.44
N GLN A 54 -6.81 9.20 3.33
CA GLN A 54 -6.58 8.55 2.03
C GLN A 54 -5.25 7.80 2.01
N ALA A 55 -4.20 8.35 2.62
CA ALA A 55 -2.92 7.67 2.76
C ALA A 55 -3.05 6.40 3.63
N LEU A 56 -3.79 6.47 4.74
CA LEU A 56 -4.10 5.32 5.58
C LEU A 56 -4.99 4.30 4.85
N ALA A 57 -5.97 4.76 4.06
CA ALA A 57 -6.83 3.88 3.27
C ALA A 57 -6.03 3.13 2.18
N ALA A 58 -5.15 3.82 1.47
CA ALA A 58 -4.24 3.22 0.49
C ALA A 58 -3.27 2.25 1.15
N GLY A 59 -2.67 2.62 2.29
CA GLY A 59 -1.79 1.74 3.06
C GLY A 59 -2.52 0.49 3.57
N LYS A 60 -3.75 0.65 4.05
CA LYS A 60 -4.60 -0.47 4.47
C LYS A 60 -4.93 -1.41 3.31
N ALA A 61 -5.33 -0.86 2.16
CA ALA A 61 -5.62 -1.66 0.97
C ALA A 61 -4.40 -2.47 0.56
N ASN A 62 -3.22 -1.85 0.48
CA ASN A 62 -1.98 -2.54 0.14
C ASN A 62 -1.66 -3.67 1.13
N ALA A 63 -1.78 -3.41 2.43
CA ALA A 63 -1.54 -4.42 3.46
C ALA A 63 -2.52 -5.60 3.36
N GLU A 64 -3.78 -5.37 3.01
CA GLU A 64 -4.77 -6.42 2.77
C GLU A 64 -4.41 -7.24 1.52
N PHE A 65 -4.05 -6.59 0.42
CA PHE A 65 -3.61 -7.27 -0.81
C PHE A 65 -2.39 -8.16 -0.59
N TYR A 66 -1.31 -7.63 -0.02
CA TYR A 66 -0.11 -8.43 0.25
C TYR A 66 -0.36 -9.53 1.28
N GLY A 67 -1.20 -9.27 2.29
CA GLY A 67 -1.59 -10.27 3.27
C GLY A 67 -2.30 -11.47 2.64
N ILE A 68 -3.23 -11.23 1.72
CA ILE A 68 -3.93 -12.30 0.98
C ILE A 68 -2.96 -13.08 0.09
N MET A 69 -2.05 -12.39 -0.61
CA MET A 69 -1.03 -13.05 -1.44
C MET A 69 -0.15 -14.01 -0.64
N VAL A 70 0.37 -13.56 0.51
CA VAL A 70 1.19 -14.41 1.39
C VAL A 70 0.38 -15.61 1.89
N LEU A 71 -0.87 -15.39 2.30
CA LEU A 71 -1.76 -16.48 2.74
C LEU A 71 -1.94 -17.53 1.64
N ALA A 72 -2.17 -17.09 0.40
CA ALA A 72 -2.32 -17.97 -0.75
C ALA A 72 -1.04 -18.77 -1.01
N LEU A 73 0.13 -18.11 -1.00
CA LEU A 73 1.42 -18.78 -1.16
C LEU A 73 1.67 -19.84 -0.09
N VAL A 74 1.39 -19.54 1.17
CA VAL A 74 1.53 -20.50 2.28
C VAL A 74 0.64 -21.73 2.05
N ASN A 75 -0.61 -21.53 1.64
CA ASN A 75 -1.53 -22.64 1.36
C ASN A 75 -1.10 -23.48 0.15
N ILE A 76 -0.59 -22.84 -0.91
CA ILE A 76 -0.02 -23.54 -2.08
C ILE A 76 1.18 -24.38 -1.66
N VAL A 77 2.11 -23.83 -0.88
CA VAL A 77 3.28 -24.56 -0.38
C VAL A 77 2.88 -25.71 0.53
N ALA A 78 1.90 -25.49 1.43
CA ALA A 78 1.40 -26.53 2.32
C ALA A 78 0.79 -27.69 1.53
N PHE A 79 -0.05 -27.40 0.52
CA PHE A 79 -0.61 -28.41 -0.36
C PHE A 79 0.47 -29.16 -1.14
N ALA A 80 1.44 -28.44 -1.72
CA ALA A 80 2.53 -29.06 -2.49
C ALA A 80 3.46 -29.94 -1.65
N ARG A 81 3.66 -29.62 -0.36
CA ARG A 81 4.60 -30.34 0.52
C ARG A 81 3.95 -31.43 1.36
N LEU A 82 2.70 -31.25 1.77
CA LEU A 82 2.01 -32.12 2.73
C LEU A 82 0.79 -32.83 2.10
N GLY A 83 0.53 -32.59 0.82
CA GLY A 83 -0.61 -33.16 0.10
C GLY A 83 -1.95 -32.61 0.58
N GLU A 84 -3.03 -33.31 0.24
CA GLU A 84 -4.41 -32.88 0.46
C GLU A 84 -4.73 -32.68 1.95
N LEU A 85 -4.28 -33.59 2.82
CA LEU A 85 -4.53 -33.51 4.26
C LEU A 85 -3.85 -32.30 4.90
N GLY A 86 -2.57 -32.05 4.60
CA GLY A 86 -1.85 -30.89 5.14
C GLY A 86 -2.34 -29.57 4.55
N GLY A 87 -2.69 -29.54 3.26
CA GLY A 87 -3.33 -28.39 2.62
C GLY A 87 -4.66 -28.04 3.28
N GLY A 88 -5.52 -29.05 3.54
CA GLY A 88 -6.82 -28.86 4.19
C GLY A 88 -6.71 -28.29 5.61
N ILE A 89 -5.76 -28.78 6.41
CA ILE A 89 -5.52 -28.26 7.77
C ILE A 89 -5.08 -26.79 7.72
N VAL A 90 -4.11 -26.46 6.87
CA VAL A 90 -3.59 -25.08 6.75
C VAL A 90 -4.63 -24.11 6.21
N LEU A 91 -5.46 -24.54 5.26
CA LEU A 91 -6.60 -23.76 4.76
C LEU A 91 -7.60 -23.47 5.88
N THR A 92 -7.98 -24.49 6.66
CA THR A 92 -8.94 -24.34 7.75
C THR A 92 -8.41 -23.41 8.84
N ALA A 93 -7.12 -23.53 9.20
CA ALA A 93 -6.44 -22.64 10.14
C ALA A 93 -6.36 -21.19 9.62
N SER A 94 -6.07 -21.02 8.34
CA SER A 94 -6.01 -19.71 7.68
C SER A 94 -7.36 -18.98 7.74
N VAL A 95 -8.45 -19.69 7.42
CA VAL A 95 -9.81 -19.14 7.43
C VAL A 95 -10.25 -18.82 8.87
N THR A 96 -10.05 -19.72 9.82
CA THR A 96 -10.41 -19.47 11.23
C THR A 96 -9.65 -18.29 11.81
N ALA A 97 -8.34 -18.19 11.56
CA ALA A 97 -7.53 -17.04 11.99
C ALA A 97 -8.06 -15.71 11.41
N PHE A 98 -8.47 -15.71 10.13
CA PHE A 98 -9.05 -14.54 9.49
C PHE A 98 -10.38 -14.11 10.13
N PHE A 99 -11.28 -15.06 10.41
CA PHE A 99 -12.55 -14.79 11.10
C PHE A 99 -12.35 -14.31 12.54
N LEU A 100 -11.40 -14.87 13.28
CA LEU A 100 -11.06 -14.42 14.62
C LEU A 100 -10.56 -12.97 14.61
N ARG A 101 -9.67 -12.64 13.68
CA ARG A 101 -9.16 -11.26 13.51
C ARG A 101 -10.29 -10.27 13.24
N SER A 102 -11.22 -10.60 12.35
CA SER A 102 -12.33 -9.69 12.01
C SER A 102 -13.28 -9.47 13.19
N ARG A 103 -13.54 -10.51 14.00
CA ARG A 103 -14.31 -10.38 15.24
C ARG A 103 -13.61 -9.52 16.29
N ILE A 104 -12.31 -9.73 16.51
CA ILE A 104 -11.53 -8.96 17.49
C ILE A 104 -11.52 -7.47 17.12
N ILE A 105 -11.30 -7.13 15.85
CA ILE A 105 -11.32 -5.74 15.36
C ILE A 105 -12.71 -5.11 15.56
N SER A 106 -13.77 -5.86 15.29
CA SER A 106 -15.15 -5.39 15.46
C SER A 106 -15.48 -5.12 16.92
N ALA A 107 -15.07 -6.02 17.83
CA ALA A 107 -15.25 -5.87 19.27
C ALA A 107 -14.44 -4.69 19.84
N LEU A 108 -13.20 -4.51 19.41
CA LEU A 108 -12.35 -3.36 19.78
C LEU A 108 -12.97 -2.04 19.33
N ARG A 109 -13.47 -1.98 18.09
CA ARG A 109 -14.12 -0.78 17.55
C ARG A 109 -15.42 -0.43 18.30
N GLN A 110 -16.16 -1.43 18.78
CA GLN A 110 -17.33 -1.21 19.63
C GLN A 110 -16.95 -0.66 21.01
N ARG A 111 -15.85 -1.13 21.62
CA ARG A 111 -15.36 -0.60 22.90
C ARG A 111 -14.84 0.83 22.81
N LEU A 112 -14.12 1.17 21.73
CA LEU A 112 -13.58 2.52 21.51
C LEU A 112 -14.63 3.57 21.14
N ARG A 113 -15.87 3.16 20.82
CA ARG A 113 -17.00 4.07 20.53
C ARG A 113 -17.88 4.37 21.75
N ARG A 114 -17.67 3.67 22.87
CA ARG A 114 -18.27 4.00 24.17
C ARG A 114 -17.31 4.87 24.96
#